data_AF-A0A7S0AF99-F1
#
_entry.id   AF-A0A7S0AF99-F1
#
_cell.length_a   1.000
_cell.length_b   1.000
_cell.length_c   1.000
_cell.angle_alpha   90.00
_cell.angle_beta   90.00
_cell.angle_gamma   90.00
#
_symmetry.space_group_name_H-M   'P 1'
#
loop_
_entity.id
_entity.type
_entity.pdbx_description
1 polymer ?
#
loop_
_entity_poly.entity_id
_entity_poly.type
_entity_poly.pdbx_seq_one_letter_code
_entity_poly.pdbx_strand_id
1 'polypeptide(L)'
;PFWLKTRQAVLFSSPTSCRRQLAMALEWAVVGFESKLQRALERVRLVLEAAKTPCFAGEVHHRYEDKYLLAECLTNTAAASQLNCLLNIGLGAEQVAQLREWARTSAVSLRLRAEERCSFVREETRDVESPTKRVEELSVGGAVQAAVTSKVVTKVTEYFWKLEESWELLAVRGVGEQPTDRLSIADRTGRDELKTTAKRPPRPEATVPAFEAEVNISWLLRQLPADGLSPSFQIDRSHAKCHTPRRNPNVDEASSHFHSFESWAGRVASFLTSLLGVQPDPARKFDTGSLASDAVFVPVMPLFQGAEDAEGAGTGGQPAAAEEANVAGVLARLAPAAEPPTSALLAFADVNRLLAEEARTLGEQRAVVTEAFPGGDAVATAAEARLIVALRHCARVCSQWDEAVDYIEGLLRK
;
A
#
# COMPACT_ATOMS: atom_id res chain seq x y z
N PRO A 1 -46.75 12.61 -51.14
CA PRO A 1 -46.87 13.62 -50.07
C PRO A 1 -47.17 12.98 -48.71
N PHE A 2 -46.16 12.42 -48.02
CA PHE A 2 -46.25 12.13 -46.59
C PHE A 2 -44.81 12.10 -46.05
N TRP A 3 -44.43 13.19 -45.39
CA TRP A 3 -43.14 13.36 -44.73
C TRP A 3 -43.29 13.08 -43.23
N LEU A 4 -42.23 12.48 -42.67
CA LEU A 4 -42.06 12.06 -41.28
C LEU A 4 -42.25 13.20 -40.26
N LYS A 5 -42.76 12.85 -39.08
CA LYS A 5 -42.39 13.50 -37.80
C LYS A 5 -42.28 12.45 -36.69
N THR A 6 -41.08 11.92 -36.51
CA THR A 6 -40.66 11.21 -35.30
C THR A 6 -40.33 12.27 -34.24
N ARG A 7 -41.15 12.38 -33.19
CA ARG A 7 -40.81 13.17 -31.99
C ARG A 7 -39.96 12.29 -31.07
N GLN A 8 -38.66 12.56 -30.99
CA GLN A 8 -37.83 12.13 -29.86
C GLN A 8 -38.33 12.88 -28.62
N ALA A 9 -38.88 12.12 -27.66
CA ALA A 9 -39.12 12.62 -26.32
C ALA A 9 -37.78 12.61 -25.57
N VAL A 10 -37.16 13.79 -25.45
CA VAL A 10 -36.07 13.99 -24.50
C VAL A 10 -36.70 13.98 -23.10
N LEU A 11 -36.51 12.86 -22.37
CA LEU A 11 -36.81 12.76 -20.95
C LEU A 11 -35.86 13.70 -20.19
N PHE A 12 -36.31 14.93 -19.96
CA PHE A 12 -35.69 15.82 -18.99
C PHE A 12 -35.96 15.26 -17.59
N SER A 13 -34.97 14.58 -17.01
CA SER A 13 -34.89 14.35 -15.57
C SER A 13 -34.96 15.70 -14.85
N SER A 14 -35.92 15.88 -13.94
CA SER A 14 -36.04 17.13 -13.21
C SER A 14 -34.82 17.35 -12.30
N PRO A 15 -34.32 18.59 -12.14
CA PRO A 15 -33.19 18.89 -11.24
C PRO A 15 -33.39 18.37 -9.82
N THR A 16 -34.64 18.29 -9.37
CA THR A 16 -35.05 17.79 -8.06
C THR A 16 -34.92 16.26 -7.94
N SER A 17 -35.19 15.51 -9.01
CA SER A 17 -35.02 14.05 -9.07
C SER A 17 -33.54 13.67 -9.03
N CYS A 18 -32.72 14.36 -9.83
CA CYS A 18 -31.27 14.17 -9.84
C CYS A 18 -30.63 14.51 -8.48
N ARG A 19 -31.04 15.61 -7.83
CA ARG A 19 -30.57 15.97 -6.48
C ARG A 19 -30.94 14.94 -5.42
N ARG A 20 -32.15 14.37 -5.46
CA ARG A 20 -32.57 13.31 -4.53
C ARG A 20 -31.79 12.01 -4.73
N GLN A 21 -31.57 11.61 -5.98
CA GLN A 21 -30.75 10.43 -6.30
C GLN A 21 -29.30 10.59 -5.84
N LEU A 22 -28.72 11.79 -6.02
CA LEU A 22 -27.36 12.09 -5.55
C LEU A 22 -27.27 12.11 -4.02
N ALA A 23 -28.27 12.65 -3.34
CA ALA A 23 -28.33 12.65 -1.88
C ALA A 23 -28.43 11.22 -1.31
N MET A 24 -29.30 10.38 -1.88
CA MET A 24 -29.40 8.97 -1.47
C MET A 24 -28.11 8.20 -1.74
N ALA A 25 -27.46 8.39 -2.90
CA ALA A 25 -26.19 7.73 -3.20
C ALA A 25 -25.09 8.10 -2.19
N LEU A 26 -25.03 9.37 -1.77
CA LEU A 26 -24.08 9.83 -0.75
C LEU A 26 -24.41 9.28 0.64
N GLU A 27 -25.69 9.26 1.04
CA GLU A 27 -26.09 8.66 2.32
C GLU A 27 -25.71 7.18 2.39
N TRP A 28 -25.92 6.44 1.30
CA TRP A 28 -25.49 5.05 1.19
C TRP A 28 -23.96 4.89 1.22
N ALA A 29 -23.22 5.83 0.62
CA ALA A 29 -21.75 5.83 0.70
C ALA A 29 -21.25 6.08 2.14
N VAL A 30 -21.87 7.01 2.86
CA VAL A 30 -21.57 7.30 4.28
C VAL A 30 -21.81 6.08 5.16
N VAL A 31 -23.00 5.47 5.06
CA VAL A 31 -23.34 4.26 5.85
C VAL A 31 -22.48 3.06 5.46
N GLY A 32 -22.16 2.91 4.16
CA GLY A 32 -21.26 1.88 3.67
C GLY A 32 -19.85 2.02 4.23
N PHE A 33 -19.35 3.26 4.31
CA PHE A 33 -18.03 3.56 4.89
C PHE A 33 -17.97 3.29 6.39
N GLU A 34 -18.97 3.73 7.17
CA GLU A 34 -19.06 3.43 8.60
C GLU A 34 -19.11 1.91 8.85
N SER A 35 -19.91 1.18 8.07
CA SER A 35 -19.99 -0.29 8.16
C SER A 35 -18.65 -0.98 7.87
N LYS A 36 -17.87 -0.44 6.91
CA LYS A 36 -16.51 -0.91 6.60
C LYS A 36 -15.56 -0.67 7.78
N LEU A 37 -15.66 0.47 8.45
CA LEU A 37 -14.77 0.88 9.54
C LEU A 37 -15.17 0.36 10.93
N GLN A 38 -16.34 -0.25 11.09
CA GLN A 38 -16.82 -0.69 12.41
C GLN A 38 -15.81 -1.58 13.17
N ARG A 39 -15.18 -2.54 12.49
CA ARG A 39 -14.14 -3.39 13.09
C ARG A 39 -12.88 -2.60 13.49
N ALA A 40 -12.53 -1.57 12.72
CA ALA A 40 -11.41 -0.70 13.05
C ALA A 40 -11.74 0.20 14.25
N LEU A 41 -12.99 0.65 14.40
CA LEU A 41 -13.45 1.42 15.56
C LEU A 41 -13.36 0.61 16.87
N GLU A 42 -13.71 -0.68 16.84
CA GLU A 42 -13.51 -1.57 17.99
C GLU A 42 -12.03 -1.63 18.39
N ARG A 43 -11.12 -1.72 17.41
CA ARG A 43 -9.67 -1.66 17.67
C ARG A 43 -9.25 -0.32 18.26
N VAL A 44 -9.77 0.79 17.75
CA VAL A 44 -9.48 2.13 18.28
C VAL A 44 -9.88 2.26 19.73
N ARG A 45 -11.06 1.77 20.13
CA ARG A 45 -11.51 1.76 21.53
C ARG A 45 -10.56 0.96 22.45
N LEU A 46 -9.98 -0.12 21.94
CA LEU A 46 -8.96 -0.88 22.68
C LEU A 46 -7.65 -0.09 22.82
N VAL A 47 -7.22 0.62 21.78
CA VAL A 47 -5.98 1.40 21.77
C VAL A 47 -6.05 2.65 22.64
N LEU A 48 -7.21 3.32 22.66
CA LEU A 48 -7.40 4.56 23.41
C LEU A 48 -7.80 4.36 24.87
N GLU A 49 -7.92 3.10 25.31
CA GLU A 49 -8.40 2.66 26.62
C GLU A 49 -9.87 3.01 26.89
N ALA A 50 -10.53 2.24 27.76
CA ALA A 50 -11.98 2.28 27.97
C ALA A 50 -12.53 3.63 28.50
N ALA A 51 -11.67 4.56 28.89
CA ALA A 51 -12.05 5.87 29.40
C ALA A 51 -12.40 6.88 28.29
N LYS A 52 -12.06 6.59 27.02
CA LYS A 52 -12.40 7.46 25.89
C LYS A 52 -13.51 6.85 25.05
N THR A 53 -14.38 7.70 24.53
CA THR A 53 -15.56 7.32 23.74
C THR A 53 -15.46 7.82 22.29
N PRO A 54 -14.50 7.34 21.48
CA PRO A 54 -14.41 7.74 20.07
C PRO A 54 -15.65 7.27 19.30
N CYS A 55 -16.23 8.20 18.55
CA CYS A 55 -17.44 7.99 17.74
C CYS A 55 -17.22 8.51 16.32
N PHE A 56 -17.98 8.00 15.35
CA PHE A 56 -17.93 8.54 13.99
C PHE A 56 -18.39 9.99 14.00
N ALA A 57 -17.75 10.83 13.18
CA ALA A 57 -18.05 12.26 13.18
C ALA A 57 -19.52 12.59 12.83
N GLY A 58 -20.21 11.72 12.10
CA GLY A 58 -21.65 11.85 11.81
C GLY A 58 -22.58 11.56 12.98
N GLU A 59 -22.09 10.95 14.07
CA GLU A 59 -22.88 10.57 15.26
C GLU A 59 -22.75 11.59 16.41
N VAL A 60 -21.77 12.50 16.33
CA VAL A 60 -21.45 13.46 17.39
C VAL A 60 -21.91 14.86 17.00
N HIS A 61 -22.42 15.63 17.96
CA HIS A 61 -22.67 17.05 17.75
C HIS A 61 -21.34 17.80 17.58
N HIS A 62 -21.16 18.41 16.42
CA HIS A 62 -19.93 19.13 16.05
C HIS A 62 -20.27 20.44 15.33
N ARG A 63 -19.33 21.38 15.32
CA ARG A 63 -19.46 22.64 14.60
C ARG A 63 -19.04 22.48 13.15
N TYR A 64 -19.45 23.42 12.31
CA TYR A 64 -19.01 23.48 10.92
C TYR A 64 -17.48 23.51 10.79
N GLU A 65 -16.81 24.25 11.68
CA GLU A 65 -15.34 24.37 11.73
C GLU A 65 -14.64 23.03 12.04
N ASP A 66 -15.24 22.18 12.86
CA ASP A 66 -14.67 20.87 13.19
C ASP A 66 -14.52 19.98 11.95
N LYS A 67 -15.31 20.21 10.88
CA LYS A 67 -15.19 19.48 9.61
C LYS A 67 -13.88 19.80 8.88
N TYR A 68 -13.42 21.05 8.94
CA TYR A 68 -12.14 21.46 8.38
C TYR A 68 -10.97 20.94 9.20
N LEU A 69 -11.07 21.08 10.53
CA LEU A 69 -10.05 20.58 11.44
C LEU A 69 -9.92 19.04 11.34
N LEU A 70 -11.02 18.32 11.15
CA LEU A 70 -11.00 16.88 10.91
C LEU A 70 -10.31 16.55 9.59
N ALA A 71 -10.62 17.26 8.50
CA ALA A 71 -9.94 17.06 7.22
C ALA A 71 -8.42 17.34 7.31
N GLU A 72 -8.01 18.39 8.02
CA GLU A 72 -6.60 18.69 8.30
C GLU A 72 -5.94 17.56 9.11
N CYS A 73 -6.59 17.11 10.20
CA CYS A 73 -6.10 16.03 11.05
C CYS A 73 -5.93 14.72 10.27
N LEU A 74 -6.93 14.32 9.47
CA LEU A 74 -6.86 13.13 8.63
C LEU A 74 -5.76 13.21 7.58
N THR A 75 -5.58 14.38 6.96
CA THR A 75 -4.53 14.59 5.95
C THR A 75 -3.14 14.50 6.58
N ASN A 76 -2.93 15.10 7.75
CA ASN A 76 -1.67 14.98 8.50
C ASN A 76 -1.42 13.55 8.98
N THR A 77 -2.47 12.84 9.40
CA THR A 77 -2.38 11.42 9.79
C THR A 77 -1.98 10.54 8.61
N ALA A 78 -2.62 10.72 7.45
CA ALA A 78 -2.29 9.99 6.23
C ALA A 78 -0.86 10.28 5.75
N ALA A 79 -0.43 11.55 5.79
CA ALA A 79 0.94 11.93 5.46
C ALA A 79 1.97 11.33 6.42
N ALA A 80 1.68 11.31 7.73
CA ALA A 80 2.56 10.72 8.74
C ALA A 80 2.67 9.20 8.55
N SER A 81 1.54 8.51 8.35
CA SER A 81 1.47 7.09 8.02
C SER A 81 2.28 6.77 6.75
N GLN A 82 2.09 7.51 5.66
CA GLN A 82 2.83 7.34 4.41
C GLN A 82 4.34 7.50 4.64
N LEU A 83 4.77 8.53 5.39
CA LEU A 83 6.18 8.75 5.72
C LEU A 83 6.75 7.62 6.58
N ASN A 84 6.03 7.16 7.61
CA ASN A 84 6.43 6.01 8.42
C ASN A 84 6.59 4.74 7.58
N CYS A 85 5.75 4.53 6.58
CA CYS A 85 5.89 3.38 5.68
C CYS A 85 7.13 3.49 4.79
N LEU A 86 7.44 4.68 4.26
CA LEU A 86 8.68 4.91 3.50
C LEU A 86 9.92 4.68 4.37
N LEU A 87 9.89 5.12 5.63
CA LEU A 87 10.96 4.84 6.60
C LEU A 87 11.10 3.34 6.85
N ASN A 88 9.98 2.61 6.95
CA ASN A 88 9.98 1.15 7.12
C ASN A 88 10.54 0.38 5.90
N ILE A 89 10.48 0.97 4.71
CA ILE A 89 11.00 0.41 3.45
C ILE A 89 12.52 0.63 3.31
N GLY A 90 13.11 1.57 4.07
CA GLY A 90 14.55 1.80 4.08
C GLY A 90 14.96 3.26 4.05
N LEU A 91 14.00 4.19 3.94
CA LEU A 91 14.32 5.62 3.96
C LEU A 91 14.80 6.04 5.36
N GLY A 92 15.98 6.65 5.46
CA GLY A 92 16.53 7.17 6.72
C GLY A 92 16.06 8.60 7.01
N ALA A 93 16.09 9.02 8.27
CA ALA A 93 15.72 10.39 8.67
C ALA A 93 16.60 11.46 8.00
N GLU A 94 17.91 11.21 7.88
CA GLU A 94 18.85 12.09 7.16
C GLU A 94 18.51 12.17 5.66
N GLN A 95 18.13 11.04 5.06
CA GLN A 95 17.69 11.01 3.67
C GLN A 95 16.40 11.81 3.49
N VAL A 96 15.43 11.73 4.41
CA VAL A 96 14.22 12.57 4.39
C VAL A 96 14.59 14.05 4.43
N ALA A 97 15.54 14.45 5.29
CA ALA A 97 16.01 15.83 5.35
C ALA A 97 16.62 16.30 4.03
N GLN A 98 17.41 15.45 3.37
CA GLN A 98 17.97 15.71 2.04
C GLN A 98 16.87 15.84 0.97
N LEU A 99 15.90 14.92 0.94
CA LEU A 99 14.80 14.96 -0.02
C LEU A 99 13.93 16.20 0.17
N ARG A 100 13.71 16.63 1.41
CA ARG A 100 13.00 17.88 1.71
C ARG A 100 13.74 19.08 1.15
N GLU A 101 15.06 19.15 1.28
CA GLU A 101 15.84 20.23 0.69
C GLU A 101 15.74 20.22 -0.84
N TRP A 102 15.80 19.04 -1.47
CA TRP A 102 15.56 18.91 -2.92
C TRP A 102 14.17 19.43 -3.34
N ALA A 103 13.14 19.13 -2.55
CA ALA A 103 11.76 19.52 -2.82
C ALA A 103 11.51 21.04 -2.76
N ARG A 104 12.43 21.83 -2.19
CA ARG A 104 12.34 23.30 -2.17
C ARG A 104 12.55 23.92 -3.55
N THR A 105 13.43 23.33 -4.35
CA THR A 105 13.87 23.91 -5.63
C THR A 105 13.51 23.04 -6.83
N SER A 106 13.11 21.80 -6.61
CA SER A 106 12.95 20.82 -7.69
C SER A 106 11.86 19.81 -7.36
N ALA A 107 11.31 19.19 -8.40
CA ALA A 107 10.49 18.01 -8.24
C ALA A 107 11.34 16.86 -7.66
N VAL A 108 10.76 16.13 -6.71
CA VAL A 108 11.34 14.90 -6.16
C VAL A 108 10.37 13.75 -6.42
N SER A 109 10.89 12.67 -6.99
CA SER A 109 10.13 11.47 -7.31
C SER A 109 10.73 10.23 -6.69
N LEU A 110 9.89 9.23 -6.36
CA LEU A 110 10.34 7.86 -6.12
C LEU A 110 10.26 7.09 -7.43
N ARG A 111 11.32 6.34 -7.75
CA ARG A 111 11.41 5.49 -8.93
C ARG A 111 11.80 4.08 -8.52
N LEU A 112 11.05 3.09 -9.00
CA LEU A 112 11.49 1.69 -8.97
C LEU A 112 11.81 1.25 -10.40
N ARG A 113 13.03 0.75 -10.60
CA ARG A 113 13.51 0.23 -11.88
C ARG A 113 14.04 -1.19 -11.69
N ALA A 114 13.76 -2.06 -12.64
CA ALA A 114 14.24 -3.44 -12.63
C ALA A 114 14.84 -3.88 -13.97
N GLU A 115 15.74 -4.86 -13.92
CA GLU A 115 16.34 -5.53 -15.07
C GLU A 115 16.28 -7.05 -14.88
N GLU A 116 15.87 -7.77 -15.93
CA GLU A 116 15.79 -9.24 -15.99
C GLU A 116 16.86 -9.74 -16.98
N ARG A 117 17.63 -10.77 -16.61
CA ARG A 117 18.62 -11.42 -17.49
C ARG A 117 18.53 -12.93 -17.39
N CYS A 118 18.56 -13.62 -18.53
CA CYS A 118 18.50 -15.08 -18.60
C CYS A 118 19.68 -15.61 -19.42
N SER A 119 20.47 -16.52 -18.85
CA SER A 119 21.67 -17.06 -19.49
C SER A 119 21.74 -18.58 -19.39
N PHE A 120 22.24 -19.24 -20.43
CA PHE A 120 22.43 -20.69 -20.42
C PHE A 120 23.59 -21.08 -19.49
N VAL A 121 23.38 -22.12 -18.66
CA VAL A 121 24.38 -22.61 -17.71
C VAL A 121 24.97 -23.94 -18.16
N ARG A 122 24.12 -24.97 -18.28
CA ARG A 122 24.58 -26.34 -18.58
C ARG A 122 23.47 -27.23 -19.14
N GLU A 123 23.88 -28.38 -19.64
CA GLU A 123 23.05 -29.47 -20.18
C GLU A 123 23.39 -30.75 -19.41
N GLU A 124 22.37 -31.42 -18.85
CA GLU A 124 22.53 -32.70 -18.15
C GLU A 124 21.63 -33.75 -18.80
N THR A 125 22.10 -35.00 -18.84
CA THR A 125 21.30 -36.13 -19.31
C THR A 125 21.13 -37.13 -18.18
N ARG A 126 19.89 -37.54 -17.92
CA ARG A 126 19.59 -38.59 -16.94
C ARG A 126 18.73 -39.68 -17.56
N ASP A 127 18.97 -40.89 -17.11
CA ASP A 127 18.20 -42.07 -17.47
C ASP A 127 16.99 -42.19 -16.55
N VAL A 128 15.78 -42.18 -17.10
CA VAL A 128 14.53 -42.37 -16.36
C VAL A 128 13.93 -43.73 -16.74
N GLU A 129 13.82 -44.63 -15.77
CA GLU A 129 13.20 -45.95 -15.98
C GLU A 129 11.68 -45.79 -16.19
N SER A 130 11.13 -46.43 -17.22
CA SER A 130 9.69 -46.49 -17.43
C SER A 130 8.99 -47.22 -16.28
N PRO A 131 7.84 -46.73 -15.79
CA PRO A 131 7.04 -47.44 -14.79
C PRO A 131 6.48 -48.77 -15.31
N THR A 132 6.42 -48.96 -16.64
CA THR A 132 5.90 -50.17 -17.28
C THR A 132 7.02 -51.18 -17.54
N LYS A 133 7.00 -52.31 -16.82
CA LYS A 133 7.87 -53.47 -17.11
C LYS A 133 7.28 -54.28 -18.26
N ARG A 134 8.07 -54.56 -19.31
CA ARG A 134 7.70 -55.55 -20.33
C ARG A 134 8.30 -56.89 -19.95
N VAL A 135 7.44 -57.88 -19.73
CA VAL A 135 7.85 -59.28 -19.58
C VAL A 135 7.59 -59.96 -20.91
N GLU A 136 8.65 -60.39 -21.57
CA GLU A 136 8.55 -61.25 -22.76
C GLU A 136 8.90 -62.68 -22.34
N GLU A 137 7.95 -63.60 -22.51
CA GLU A 137 8.14 -65.03 -22.30
C GLU A 137 8.64 -65.67 -23.60
N LEU A 138 9.85 -66.23 -23.58
CA LEU A 138 10.40 -66.97 -24.72
C LEU A 138 9.92 -68.42 -24.65
N SER A 139 9.06 -68.80 -25.61
CA SER A 139 8.64 -70.19 -25.84
C SER A 139 9.40 -70.75 -27.05
N VAL A 140 10.20 -71.80 -26.82
CA VAL A 140 10.80 -72.62 -27.88
C VAL A 140 10.26 -74.04 -27.71
N GLY A 141 9.45 -74.51 -28.65
CA GLY A 141 8.95 -75.89 -28.67
C GLY A 141 7.83 -76.22 -27.67
N GLY A 142 7.00 -75.26 -27.25
CA GLY A 142 5.82 -75.51 -26.42
C GLY A 142 6.07 -75.61 -24.91
N ALA A 143 7.29 -75.32 -24.44
CA ALA A 143 7.61 -75.18 -23.02
C ALA A 143 8.26 -73.82 -22.73
N VAL A 144 7.77 -73.09 -21.73
CA VAL A 144 8.32 -71.79 -21.29
C VAL A 144 9.63 -72.05 -20.54
N GLN A 145 10.76 -71.53 -21.05
CA GLN A 145 12.09 -71.77 -20.45
C GLN A 145 12.70 -70.53 -19.77
N ALA A 146 12.28 -69.30 -20.10
CA ALA A 146 12.80 -68.09 -19.46
C ALA A 146 11.87 -66.88 -19.63
N ALA A 147 11.76 -66.07 -18.57
CA ALA A 147 11.14 -64.74 -18.60
C ALA A 147 12.22 -63.67 -18.73
N VAL A 148 12.22 -62.91 -19.84
CA VAL A 148 13.12 -61.77 -20.03
C VAL A 148 12.36 -60.51 -19.59
N THR A 149 12.83 -59.90 -18.50
CA THR A 149 12.27 -58.63 -18.02
C THR A 149 13.06 -57.49 -18.68
N SER A 150 12.46 -56.83 -19.68
CA SER A 150 13.05 -55.62 -20.26
C SER A 150 12.42 -54.38 -19.63
N LYS A 151 13.27 -53.44 -19.20
CA LYS A 151 12.86 -52.09 -18.78
C LYS A 151 13.25 -51.12 -19.88
N VAL A 152 12.31 -50.30 -20.33
CA VAL A 152 12.60 -49.20 -21.24
C VAL A 152 13.21 -48.06 -20.41
N VAL A 153 14.48 -47.74 -20.68
CA VAL A 153 15.17 -46.59 -20.10
C VAL A 153 15.04 -45.42 -21.07
N THR A 154 14.41 -44.34 -20.65
CA THR A 154 14.26 -43.13 -21.46
C THR A 154 15.32 -42.12 -21.04
N LYS A 155 16.18 -41.71 -21.98
CA LYS A 155 17.12 -40.59 -21.78
C LYS A 155 16.35 -39.28 -21.81
N VAL A 156 16.43 -38.53 -20.71
CA VAL A 156 15.87 -37.18 -20.59
C VAL A 156 17.04 -36.19 -20.52
N THR A 157 17.09 -35.28 -21.48
CA THR A 157 18.05 -34.17 -21.50
C THR A 157 17.38 -32.93 -20.89
N GLU A 158 18.05 -32.34 -19.91
CA GLU A 158 17.60 -31.15 -19.18
C GLU A 158 18.61 -30.02 -19.39
N TYR A 159 18.10 -28.82 -19.65
CA TYR A 159 18.87 -27.60 -19.87
C TYR A 159 18.63 -26.65 -18.70
N PHE A 160 19.70 -26.13 -18.13
CA PHE A 160 19.66 -25.24 -16.97
C PHE A 160 20.01 -23.82 -17.38
N TRP A 161 19.21 -22.87 -16.92
CA TRP A 161 19.29 -21.46 -17.24
C TRP A 161 19.35 -20.65 -15.96
N LYS A 162 20.29 -19.73 -15.85
CA LYS A 162 20.37 -18.77 -14.75
C LYS A 162 19.49 -17.58 -15.09
N LEU A 163 18.46 -17.37 -14.30
CA LEU A 163 17.69 -16.14 -14.26
C LEU A 163 18.28 -15.22 -13.19
N GLU A 164 18.48 -13.95 -13.52
CA GLU A 164 18.91 -12.90 -12.62
C GLU A 164 17.94 -11.72 -12.72
N GLU A 165 17.39 -11.32 -11.58
CA GLU A 165 16.50 -10.17 -11.44
C GLU A 165 17.16 -9.15 -10.54
N SER A 166 17.26 -7.91 -10.98
CA SER A 166 17.75 -6.81 -10.17
C SER A 166 16.72 -5.69 -10.14
N TRP A 167 16.51 -5.08 -8.98
CA TRP A 167 15.66 -3.91 -8.85
C TRP A 167 16.27 -2.90 -7.87
N GLU A 168 16.00 -1.63 -8.12
CA GLU A 168 16.39 -0.51 -7.26
C GLU A 168 15.19 0.43 -7.07
N LEU A 169 14.88 0.71 -5.81
CA LEU A 169 14.03 1.81 -5.36
C LEU A 169 14.93 2.99 -4.99
N LEU A 170 14.76 4.11 -5.69
CA LEU A 170 15.53 5.32 -5.46
C LEU A 170 14.63 6.56 -5.46
N ALA A 171 15.06 7.60 -4.77
CA ALA A 171 14.54 8.95 -4.94
C ALA A 171 15.37 9.70 -5.98
N VAL A 172 14.70 10.51 -6.79
CA VAL A 172 15.27 11.24 -7.91
C VAL A 172 14.87 12.72 -7.82
N ARG A 173 15.85 13.61 -7.93
CA ARG A 173 15.65 15.07 -8.09
C ARG A 173 15.55 15.41 -9.58
N GLY A 174 14.47 16.09 -9.96
CA GLY A 174 14.20 16.42 -11.36
C GLY A 174 14.17 15.15 -12.22
N VAL A 175 14.99 15.11 -13.25
CA VAL A 175 15.12 13.94 -14.14
C VAL A 175 16.18 12.93 -13.67
N GLY A 176 16.97 13.26 -12.64
CA GLY A 176 18.04 12.40 -12.14
C GLY A 176 19.23 12.30 -13.07
N GLU A 177 19.61 13.37 -13.76
CA GLU A 177 20.71 13.35 -14.72
C GLU A 177 22.06 13.03 -14.05
N GLN A 178 22.34 13.66 -12.91
CA GLN A 178 23.61 13.49 -12.20
C GLN A 178 23.49 12.46 -11.08
N PRO A 179 24.60 11.78 -10.70
CA PRO A 179 24.62 10.89 -9.53
C PRO A 179 24.18 11.59 -8.24
N THR A 180 24.48 12.87 -8.08
CA THR A 180 24.07 13.70 -6.93
C THR A 180 22.56 14.00 -6.90
N ASP A 181 21.84 13.74 -8.00
CA ASP A 181 20.39 13.88 -8.10
C ASP A 181 19.65 12.57 -7.80
N ARG A 182 20.37 11.53 -7.37
CA ARG A 182 19.83 10.20 -7.09
C ARG A 182 20.19 9.79 -5.67
N LEU A 183 19.24 9.16 -4.99
CA LEU A 183 19.41 8.63 -3.65
C LEU A 183 18.81 7.23 -3.59
N SER A 184 19.66 6.22 -3.45
CA SER A 184 19.21 4.83 -3.34
C SER A 184 18.57 4.59 -1.97
N ILE A 185 17.39 3.96 -1.96
CA ILE A 185 16.61 3.67 -0.75
C ILE A 185 16.69 2.18 -0.44
N ALA A 186 16.49 1.33 -1.44
CA ALA A 186 16.60 -0.10 -1.33
C ALA A 186 16.90 -0.70 -2.70
N ASP A 187 17.76 -1.70 -2.74
CA ASP A 187 18.05 -2.46 -3.95
C ASP A 187 18.18 -3.95 -3.62
N ARG A 188 17.98 -4.78 -4.63
CA ARG A 188 18.31 -6.20 -4.52
C ARG A 188 18.62 -6.80 -5.88
N THR A 189 19.46 -7.83 -5.86
CA THR A 189 19.65 -8.75 -6.98
C THR A 189 19.36 -10.17 -6.50
N GLY A 190 18.45 -10.85 -7.18
CA GLY A 190 18.09 -12.25 -6.96
C GLY A 190 18.43 -13.11 -8.17
N ARG A 191 18.67 -14.39 -7.93
CA ARG A 191 19.11 -15.38 -8.91
C ARG A 191 18.42 -16.72 -8.65
N ASP A 192 17.93 -17.32 -9.72
CA ASP A 192 17.36 -18.67 -9.67
C ASP A 192 17.81 -19.47 -10.89
N GLU A 193 17.86 -20.79 -10.73
CA GLU A 193 18.16 -21.70 -11.83
C GLU A 193 16.87 -22.36 -12.33
N LEU A 194 16.54 -22.09 -13.60
CA LEU A 194 15.36 -22.63 -14.27
C LEU A 194 15.76 -23.83 -15.14
N LYS A 195 14.86 -24.81 -15.21
CA LYS A 195 15.08 -26.05 -15.96
C LYS A 195 14.10 -26.20 -17.11
N THR A 196 14.60 -26.52 -18.30
CA THR A 196 13.80 -26.83 -19.49
C THR A 196 14.17 -28.18 -20.10
N THR A 197 13.24 -28.82 -20.81
CA THR A 197 13.49 -30.09 -21.53
C THR A 197 13.91 -29.87 -22.99
N ALA A 198 13.79 -28.64 -23.49
CA ALA A 198 14.27 -28.23 -24.79
C ALA A 198 15.36 -27.17 -24.62
N LYS A 199 16.33 -27.13 -25.54
CA LYS A 199 17.41 -26.13 -25.59
C LYS A 199 16.88 -24.77 -26.09
N ARG A 200 15.85 -24.25 -25.40
CA ARG A 200 15.23 -22.97 -25.66
C ARG A 200 15.16 -22.21 -24.33
N PRO A 201 15.57 -20.93 -24.30
CA PRO A 201 15.55 -20.16 -23.06
C PRO A 201 14.11 -19.96 -22.57
N PRO A 202 13.84 -20.08 -21.27
CA PRO A 202 12.52 -19.87 -20.69
C PRO A 202 12.11 -18.40 -20.62
N ARG A 203 13.08 -17.47 -20.75
CA ARG A 203 12.94 -16.01 -20.66
C ARG A 203 13.86 -15.32 -21.68
N PRO A 204 13.62 -14.05 -22.06
CA PRO A 204 14.54 -13.29 -22.92
C PRO A 204 15.94 -13.18 -22.30
N GLU A 205 16.98 -13.07 -23.14
CA GLU A 205 18.37 -12.95 -22.68
C GLU A 205 18.59 -11.73 -21.77
N ALA A 206 17.99 -10.60 -22.13
CA ALA A 206 17.94 -9.40 -21.31
C ALA A 206 16.67 -8.59 -21.58
N THR A 207 16.02 -8.13 -20.51
CA THR A 207 14.92 -7.16 -20.55
C THR A 207 15.30 -5.95 -19.72
N VAL A 208 15.60 -4.84 -20.38
CA VAL A 208 16.07 -3.59 -19.74
C VAL A 208 15.31 -2.37 -20.28
N PRO A 209 14.48 -1.70 -19.46
CA PRO A 209 14.03 -2.13 -18.13
C PRO A 209 13.02 -3.28 -18.23
N ALA A 210 13.08 -4.22 -17.29
CA ALA A 210 12.02 -5.21 -17.08
C ALA A 210 10.78 -4.58 -16.43
N PHE A 211 11.00 -3.55 -15.61
CA PHE A 211 9.96 -2.72 -15.02
C PHE A 211 10.49 -1.32 -14.72
N GLU A 212 9.64 -0.30 -14.91
CA GLU A 212 9.92 1.06 -14.48
C GLU A 212 8.61 1.78 -14.09
N ALA A 213 8.60 2.37 -12.89
CA ALA A 213 7.50 3.20 -12.43
C ALA A 213 8.01 4.32 -11.53
N GLU A 214 7.45 5.51 -11.70
CA GLU A 214 7.83 6.71 -10.96
C GLU A 214 6.59 7.42 -10.40
N VAL A 215 6.74 8.05 -9.23
CA VAL A 215 5.74 8.96 -8.64
C VAL A 215 6.39 10.18 -8.00
N ASN A 216 5.82 11.36 -8.24
CA ASN A 216 6.24 12.59 -7.59
C ASN A 216 5.78 12.60 -6.13
N ILE A 217 6.71 12.82 -5.19
CA ILE A 217 6.43 12.91 -3.74
C ILE A 217 6.74 14.31 -3.17
N SER A 218 6.93 15.31 -4.03
CA SER A 218 7.29 16.68 -3.61
C SER A 218 6.21 17.31 -2.74
N TRP A 219 4.94 16.96 -2.94
CA TRP A 219 3.86 17.45 -2.08
C TRP A 219 4.04 16.98 -0.64
N LEU A 220 4.29 15.68 -0.42
CA LEU A 220 4.50 15.10 0.91
C LEU A 220 5.69 15.76 1.63
N LEU A 221 6.81 15.91 0.91
CA LEU A 221 8.03 16.51 1.47
C LEU A 221 7.82 17.98 1.85
N ARG A 222 6.98 18.72 1.12
CA ARG A 222 6.64 20.11 1.43
C ARG A 222 5.69 20.25 2.63
N GLN A 223 5.05 19.17 3.09
CA GLN A 223 4.26 19.19 4.32
C GLN A 223 5.13 19.09 5.58
N LEU A 224 6.45 18.86 5.44
CA LEU A 224 7.34 18.67 6.58
C LEU A 224 8.04 19.98 6.97
N PRO A 225 8.08 20.34 8.27
CA PRO A 225 8.84 21.48 8.74
C PRO A 225 10.35 21.25 8.59
N ALA A 226 11.14 22.32 8.70
CA ALA A 226 12.59 22.27 8.52
C ALA A 226 13.31 21.31 9.50
N ASP A 227 12.81 21.18 10.73
CA ASP A 227 13.49 20.43 11.80
C ASP A 227 12.67 19.24 12.30
N GLY A 228 11.70 18.75 11.51
CA GLY A 228 10.81 17.68 11.96
C GLY A 228 10.28 16.78 10.86
N LEU A 229 9.74 15.64 11.30
CA LEU A 229 9.02 14.66 10.49
C LEU A 229 7.51 14.74 10.67
N SER A 230 7.04 15.75 11.42
CA SER A 230 5.62 15.97 11.69
C SER A 230 4.96 16.75 10.56
N PRO A 231 4.03 16.15 9.80
CA PRO A 231 3.33 16.88 8.77
C PRO A 231 2.54 18.06 9.34
N SER A 232 2.51 19.17 8.62
CA SER A 232 1.85 20.43 9.02
C SER A 232 0.91 20.95 7.93
N PHE A 233 0.15 20.06 7.30
CA PHE A 233 -0.89 20.42 6.34
C PHE A 233 -1.98 21.25 7.03
N GLN A 234 -2.41 22.32 6.36
CA GLN A 234 -3.49 23.19 6.79
C GLN A 234 -4.34 23.61 5.60
N ILE A 235 -5.64 23.82 5.83
CA ILE A 235 -6.55 24.28 4.80
C ILE A 235 -6.60 25.80 4.83
N ASP A 236 -6.23 26.46 3.72
CA ASP A 236 -6.48 27.89 3.56
C ASP A 236 -7.97 28.13 3.32
N ARG A 237 -8.66 28.50 4.39
CA ARG A 237 -10.10 28.80 4.38
C ARG A 237 -10.42 30.17 3.77
N SER A 238 -9.43 31.04 3.64
CA SER A 238 -9.60 32.35 3.02
C SER A 238 -9.58 32.29 1.49
N HIS A 239 -9.16 31.16 0.93
CA HIS A 239 -9.08 30.97 -0.51
C HIS A 239 -10.46 31.11 -1.18
N ALA A 240 -10.55 31.88 -2.26
CA ALA A 240 -11.82 32.20 -2.93
C ALA A 240 -12.62 30.97 -3.43
N LYS A 241 -11.93 29.85 -3.67
CA LYS A 241 -12.53 28.56 -4.07
C LYS A 241 -12.91 27.66 -2.89
N CYS A 242 -12.60 28.05 -1.65
CA CYS A 242 -12.90 27.23 -0.48
C CYS A 242 -14.39 27.31 -0.11
N HIS A 243 -15.15 26.31 -0.53
CA HIS A 243 -16.57 26.19 -0.16
C HIS A 243 -16.82 25.14 0.92
N THR A 244 -16.07 24.05 0.86
CA THR A 244 -16.11 22.90 1.78
C THR A 244 -14.68 22.38 1.94
N PRO A 245 -14.38 21.53 2.94
CA PRO A 245 -13.06 20.90 3.04
C PRO A 245 -12.67 20.17 1.75
N ARG A 246 -13.55 19.31 1.19
CA ARG A 246 -13.28 18.57 -0.06
C ARG A 246 -13.03 19.47 -1.27
N ARG A 247 -13.73 20.61 -1.36
CA ARG A 247 -13.64 21.59 -2.46
C ARG A 247 -12.59 22.68 -2.19
N ASN A 248 -11.57 22.40 -1.39
CA ASN A 248 -10.48 23.33 -1.15
C ASN A 248 -9.24 22.95 -2.01
N PRO A 249 -8.55 23.91 -2.64
CA PRO A 249 -7.36 23.62 -3.46
C PRO A 249 -6.25 22.86 -2.73
N ASN A 250 -6.03 23.09 -1.43
CA ASN A 250 -5.04 22.35 -0.66
C ASN A 250 -5.43 20.86 -0.53
N VAL A 251 -6.72 20.58 -0.35
CA VAL A 251 -7.23 19.20 -0.31
C VAL A 251 -7.22 18.57 -1.70
N ASP A 252 -7.43 19.34 -2.77
CA ASP A 252 -7.29 18.86 -4.15
C ASP A 252 -5.84 18.48 -4.48
N GLU A 253 -4.86 19.25 -4.01
CA GLU A 253 -3.43 18.92 -4.13
C GLU A 253 -3.08 17.64 -3.35
N ALA A 254 -3.57 17.52 -2.11
CA ALA A 254 -3.42 16.31 -1.30
C ALA A 254 -4.02 15.08 -2.02
N SER A 255 -5.24 15.23 -2.56
CA SER A 255 -5.93 14.17 -3.30
C SER A 255 -5.14 13.75 -4.53
N SER A 256 -4.61 14.71 -5.30
CA SER A 256 -3.78 14.43 -6.48
C SER A 256 -2.52 13.63 -6.12
N HIS A 257 -1.87 13.97 -5.00
CA HIS A 257 -0.71 13.23 -4.48
C HIS A 257 -1.09 11.81 -4.07
N PHE A 258 -2.09 11.65 -3.20
CA PHE A 258 -2.48 10.33 -2.67
C PHE A 258 -2.94 9.38 -3.77
N HIS A 259 -3.73 9.84 -4.75
CA HIS A 259 -4.13 9.02 -5.90
C HIS A 259 -2.94 8.58 -6.77
N SER A 260 -2.01 9.51 -7.03
CA SER A 260 -0.82 9.21 -7.83
C SER A 260 0.07 8.19 -7.12
N PHE A 261 0.22 8.33 -5.80
CA PHE A 261 0.99 7.41 -4.98
C PHE A 261 0.33 6.05 -4.86
N GLU A 262 -0.99 5.98 -4.64
CA GLU A 262 -1.74 4.73 -4.60
C GLU A 262 -1.55 3.93 -5.89
N SER A 263 -1.73 4.57 -7.04
CA SER A 263 -1.54 3.96 -8.36
C SER A 263 -0.12 3.43 -8.54
N TRP A 264 0.89 4.22 -8.17
CA TRP A 264 2.29 3.81 -8.23
C TRP A 264 2.58 2.62 -7.29
N ALA A 265 2.13 2.69 -6.03
CA ALA A 265 2.33 1.64 -5.05
C ALA A 265 1.68 0.32 -5.49
N GLY A 266 0.48 0.39 -6.06
CA GLY A 266 -0.21 -0.76 -6.64
C GLY A 266 0.54 -1.39 -7.81
N ARG A 267 1.10 -0.58 -8.72
CA ARG A 267 1.93 -1.07 -9.84
C ARG A 267 3.21 -1.74 -9.36
N VAL A 268 3.92 -1.12 -8.43
CA VAL A 268 5.17 -1.68 -7.87
C VAL A 268 4.87 -2.98 -7.10
N ALA A 269 3.86 -2.99 -6.23
CA ALA A 269 3.48 -4.20 -5.51
C ALA A 269 3.05 -5.34 -6.45
N SER A 270 2.37 -5.03 -7.55
CA SER A 270 1.98 -6.01 -8.58
C SER A 270 3.21 -6.59 -9.29
N PHE A 271 4.18 -5.75 -9.65
CA PHE A 271 5.44 -6.21 -10.22
C PHE A 271 6.20 -7.15 -9.27
N LEU A 272 6.40 -6.74 -8.03
CA LEU A 272 7.08 -7.56 -7.02
C LEU A 272 6.33 -8.87 -6.75
N THR A 273 5.00 -8.85 -6.76
CA THR A 273 4.18 -10.06 -6.64
C THR A 273 4.41 -11.01 -7.81
N SER A 274 4.66 -10.48 -9.02
CA SER A 274 4.94 -11.30 -10.20
C SER A 274 6.27 -12.07 -10.08
N LEU A 275 7.26 -11.49 -9.38
CA LEU A 275 8.54 -12.16 -9.07
C LEU A 275 8.32 -13.39 -8.18
N LEU A 276 7.34 -13.37 -7.28
CA LEU A 276 7.00 -14.52 -6.43
C LEU A 276 6.52 -15.73 -7.24
N GLY A 277 6.02 -15.52 -8.46
CA GLY A 277 5.64 -16.57 -9.39
C GLY A 277 6.82 -17.23 -10.11
N VAL A 278 8.02 -16.64 -10.02
CA VAL A 278 9.24 -17.19 -10.61
C VAL A 278 9.86 -18.14 -9.60
N GLN A 279 9.62 -19.45 -9.76
CA GLN A 279 10.14 -20.49 -8.88
C GLN A 279 10.78 -21.64 -9.67
N PRO A 280 11.98 -22.12 -9.25
CA PRO A 280 12.60 -23.32 -9.83
C PRO A 280 11.75 -24.59 -9.68
N ASP A 281 11.08 -24.71 -8.54
CA ASP A 281 10.22 -25.85 -8.21
C ASP A 281 8.74 -25.46 -8.31
N PRO A 282 7.99 -25.96 -9.31
CA PRO A 282 6.57 -25.67 -9.47
C PRO A 282 5.69 -26.25 -8.35
N ALA A 283 6.20 -27.19 -7.55
CA ALA A 283 5.49 -27.71 -6.37
C ALA A 283 5.54 -26.74 -5.19
N ARG A 284 6.52 -25.84 -5.14
CA ARG A 284 6.67 -24.84 -4.08
C ARG A 284 5.81 -23.63 -4.42
N LYS A 285 4.74 -23.42 -3.65
CA LYS A 285 3.91 -22.21 -3.71
C LYS A 285 4.15 -21.38 -2.47
N PHE A 286 4.40 -20.08 -2.66
CA PHE A 286 4.37 -19.15 -1.54
C PHE A 286 2.93 -18.89 -1.11
N ASP A 287 2.75 -18.70 0.20
CA ASP A 287 1.49 -18.22 0.74
C ASP A 287 1.32 -16.73 0.40
N THR A 288 0.76 -16.45 -0.77
CA THR A 288 0.44 -15.08 -1.19
C THR A 288 -0.71 -14.47 -0.39
N GLY A 289 -1.46 -15.28 0.36
CA GLY A 289 -2.50 -14.80 1.28
C GLY A 289 -1.89 -14.01 2.45
N SER A 290 -0.71 -14.41 2.93
CA SER A 290 0.05 -13.66 3.94
C SER A 290 0.52 -12.26 3.48
N LEU A 291 0.39 -11.93 2.19
CA LEU A 291 0.70 -10.61 1.65
C LEU A 291 -0.49 -9.65 1.67
N ALA A 292 -1.65 -10.09 2.15
CA ALA A 292 -2.79 -9.22 2.38
C ALA A 292 -2.39 -8.17 3.44
N SER A 293 -2.67 -6.90 3.15
CA SER A 293 -2.43 -5.83 4.11
C SER A 293 -3.59 -5.62 5.07
N ASP A 294 -4.70 -6.37 4.92
CA ASP A 294 -5.93 -6.19 5.70
C ASP A 294 -5.75 -6.33 7.22
N ALA A 295 -4.74 -7.08 7.64
CA ALA A 295 -4.36 -7.23 9.04
C ALA A 295 -3.64 -6.00 9.63
N VAL A 296 -3.09 -5.13 8.78
CA VAL A 296 -2.44 -3.89 9.21
C VAL A 296 -3.50 -2.82 9.47
N PHE A 297 -3.44 -2.23 10.66
CA PHE A 297 -4.34 -1.18 11.08
C PHE A 297 -4.11 0.12 10.29
N VAL A 298 -5.19 0.75 9.81
CA VAL A 298 -5.13 2.03 9.08
C VAL A 298 -5.57 3.16 10.02
N PRO A 299 -4.72 4.15 10.33
CA PRO A 299 -4.97 5.17 11.35
C PRO A 299 -5.89 6.32 10.89
N VAL A 300 -6.25 6.36 9.60
CA VAL A 300 -7.05 7.44 9.01
C VAL A 300 -8.54 7.16 9.21
N MET A 301 -9.13 7.63 10.30
CA MET A 301 -10.56 7.42 10.58
C MET A 301 -11.25 8.73 10.99
N PRO A 302 -12.41 9.07 10.39
CA PRO A 302 -13.11 10.32 10.67
C PRO A 302 -13.85 10.26 12.02
N LEU A 303 -13.08 10.27 13.10
CA LEU A 303 -13.58 10.16 14.47
C LEU A 303 -13.59 11.50 15.19
N PHE A 304 -14.58 11.65 16.06
CA PHE A 304 -14.65 12.68 17.09
C PHE A 304 -14.67 12.04 18.47
N GLN A 305 -14.36 12.87 19.47
CA GLN A 305 -14.53 12.54 20.86
C GLN A 305 -16.02 12.55 21.23
N GLY A 306 -16.47 11.53 21.95
CA GLY A 306 -17.86 11.38 22.38
C GLY A 306 -18.30 12.43 23.39
N ALA A 307 -19.62 12.60 23.54
CA ALA A 307 -20.20 13.62 24.41
C ALA A 307 -19.84 13.45 25.89
N GLU A 308 -19.69 12.20 26.37
CA GLU A 308 -19.33 11.89 27.75
C GLU A 308 -17.93 12.40 28.12
N ASP A 309 -17.01 12.41 27.15
CA ASP A 309 -15.66 12.91 27.33
C ASP A 309 -15.59 14.45 27.23
N ALA A 310 -16.46 15.05 26.41
CA ALA A 310 -16.50 16.50 26.19
C ALA A 310 -16.99 17.28 27.43
N GLU A 311 -17.88 16.68 28.24
CA GLU A 311 -18.39 17.28 29.49
C GLU A 311 -17.42 17.11 30.67
N GLY A 312 -16.60 16.05 30.68
CA GLY A 312 -15.59 15.79 31.71
C GLY A 312 -14.36 16.72 31.66
N ALA A 313 -14.11 17.37 30.53
CA ALA A 313 -13.00 18.31 30.34
C ALA A 313 -13.17 19.64 31.11
N GLY A 314 -14.33 19.89 31.73
CA GLY A 314 -14.69 21.14 32.41
C GLY A 314 -14.15 21.35 33.84
N THR A 315 -13.42 20.39 34.43
CA THR A 315 -12.85 20.57 35.78
C THR A 315 -11.39 20.13 35.88
N GLY A 316 -10.49 21.10 35.79
CA GLY A 316 -9.27 21.15 36.63
C GLY A 316 -8.21 20.05 36.47
N GLY A 317 -8.20 19.28 35.39
CA GLY A 317 -7.03 18.45 35.04
C GLY A 317 -5.91 19.34 34.51
N GLN A 318 -4.82 19.49 35.27
CA GLN A 318 -3.56 20.03 34.73
C GLN A 318 -3.25 19.33 33.40
N PRO A 319 -2.74 20.05 32.37
CA PRO A 319 -2.22 19.37 31.20
C PRO A 319 -1.13 18.45 31.71
N ALA A 320 -1.29 17.14 31.51
CA ALA A 320 -0.22 16.18 31.73
C ALA A 320 0.89 16.49 30.71
N ALA A 321 1.68 17.52 31.00
CA ALA A 321 3.03 17.63 30.50
C ALA A 321 3.76 16.39 31.02
N ALA A 322 4.43 15.69 30.11
CA ALA A 322 5.12 14.41 30.32
C ALA A 322 4.23 13.17 30.37
N GLU A 323 3.82 12.72 29.19
CA GLU A 323 4.45 11.52 28.63
C GLU A 323 4.48 11.71 27.11
N GLU A 324 5.54 12.35 26.62
CA GLU A 324 6.11 11.99 25.32
C GLU A 324 6.56 10.54 25.45
N ALA A 325 5.61 9.60 25.51
CA ALA A 325 5.92 8.21 25.38
C ALA A 325 6.63 8.12 24.03
N ASN A 326 7.90 7.77 24.08
CA ASN A 326 8.67 7.38 22.94
C ASN A 326 7.98 6.12 22.40
N VAL A 327 6.92 6.31 21.60
CA VAL A 327 6.13 5.19 21.12
C VAL A 327 7.00 4.47 20.09
N ALA A 328 7.53 3.33 20.54
CA ALA A 328 8.57 2.60 19.83
C ALA A 328 8.13 2.32 18.39
N GLY A 329 8.96 2.72 17.43
CA GLY A 329 8.76 2.42 16.01
C GLY A 329 8.02 3.47 15.17
N VAL A 330 7.53 4.57 15.74
CA VAL A 330 6.92 5.69 14.99
C VAL A 330 7.83 6.92 14.98
N LEU A 331 8.29 7.33 13.79
CA LEU A 331 9.16 8.50 13.62
C LEU A 331 8.37 9.75 13.19
N ALA A 332 7.43 9.62 12.26
CA ALA A 332 6.54 10.69 11.84
C ALA A 332 5.27 10.69 12.71
N ARG A 333 5.02 11.80 13.42
CA ARG A 333 3.93 11.97 14.39
C ARG A 333 3.24 13.31 14.17
N LEU A 334 2.01 13.46 14.63
CA LEU A 334 1.36 14.76 14.66
C LEU A 334 1.99 15.60 15.77
N ALA A 335 2.31 16.85 15.46
CA ALA A 335 2.78 17.82 16.44
C ALA A 335 1.58 18.46 17.15
N PRO A 336 1.67 18.73 18.46
CA PRO A 336 0.61 19.43 19.17
C PRO A 336 0.44 20.84 18.58
N ALA A 337 -0.77 21.12 18.09
CA ALA A 337 -1.22 22.47 17.74
C ALA A 337 -2.14 23.01 18.84
N ALA A 338 -2.35 24.32 18.88
CA ALA A 338 -3.34 24.92 19.76
C ALA A 338 -4.75 24.48 19.32
N GLU A 339 -5.30 23.47 19.98
CA GLU A 339 -6.66 23.00 19.72
C GLU A 339 -7.66 24.06 20.21
N PRO A 340 -8.74 24.34 19.45
CA PRO A 340 -9.81 25.16 19.96
C PRO A 340 -10.42 24.46 21.19
N PRO A 341 -10.62 25.14 22.33
CA PRO A 341 -11.02 24.53 23.61
C PRO A 341 -12.42 23.87 23.59
N THR A 342 -13.12 23.88 22.47
CA THR A 342 -14.46 23.30 22.28
C THR A 342 -14.55 22.44 21.03
N SER A 343 -13.42 22.00 20.46
CA SER A 343 -13.44 21.14 19.28
C SER A 343 -13.82 19.72 19.66
N ALA A 344 -14.57 19.04 18.80
CA ALA A 344 -14.92 17.63 18.96
C ALA A 344 -13.79 16.67 18.52
N LEU A 345 -12.62 17.20 18.12
CA LEU A 345 -11.51 16.38 17.63
C LEU A 345 -10.94 15.46 18.70
N LEU A 346 -10.41 14.32 18.25
CA LEU A 346 -9.50 13.54 19.07
C LEU A 346 -8.21 14.32 19.29
N ALA A 347 -7.70 14.29 20.53
CA ALA A 347 -6.44 14.92 20.87
C ALA A 347 -5.28 14.34 20.02
N PHE A 348 -4.29 15.16 19.68
CA PHE A 348 -3.12 14.69 18.91
C PHE A 348 -2.40 13.48 19.53
N ALA A 349 -2.38 13.40 20.87
CA ALA A 349 -1.80 12.26 21.58
C ALA A 349 -2.52 10.94 21.26
N ASP A 350 -3.84 10.97 21.08
CA ASP A 350 -4.64 9.80 20.73
C ASP A 350 -4.39 9.37 19.29
N VAL A 351 -4.34 10.33 18.37
CA VAL A 351 -4.01 10.05 16.97
C VAL A 351 -2.60 9.46 16.85
N ASN A 352 -1.65 9.93 17.67
CA ASN A 352 -0.31 9.35 17.73
C ASN A 352 -0.30 7.92 18.30
N ARG A 353 -1.23 7.55 19.20
CA ARG A 353 -1.44 6.14 19.61
C ARG A 353 -1.99 5.29 18.46
N LEU A 354 -2.81 5.86 17.57
CA LEU A 354 -3.29 5.16 16.38
C LEU A 354 -2.16 4.89 15.37
N LEU A 355 -1.28 5.88 15.14
CA LEU A 355 -0.06 5.70 14.33
C LEU A 355 0.88 4.64 14.92
N ALA A 356 0.94 4.55 16.25
CA ALA A 356 1.69 3.50 16.92
C ALA A 356 1.09 2.11 16.73
N GLU A 357 -0.23 1.99 16.80
CA GLU A 357 -0.91 0.74 16.52
C GLU A 357 -0.72 0.29 15.06
N GLU A 358 -0.74 1.23 14.11
CA GLU A 358 -0.35 0.97 12.72
C GLU A 358 1.08 0.42 12.64
N ALA A 359 2.06 1.09 13.25
CA ALA A 359 3.45 0.63 13.22
C ALA A 359 3.62 -0.75 13.87
N ARG A 360 2.91 -1.02 14.96
CA ARG A 360 2.92 -2.30 15.67
C ARG A 360 2.36 -3.43 14.77
N THR A 361 1.17 -3.25 14.22
CA THR A 361 0.53 -4.25 13.34
C THR A 361 1.29 -4.45 12.03
N LEU A 362 1.89 -3.39 11.47
CA LEU A 362 2.77 -3.49 10.31
C LEU A 362 4.03 -4.30 10.65
N GLY A 363 4.62 -4.08 11.83
CA GLY A 363 5.75 -4.85 12.34
C GLY A 363 5.42 -6.34 12.49
N GLU A 364 4.25 -6.66 13.06
CA GLU A 364 3.74 -8.03 13.17
C GLU A 364 3.58 -8.68 11.80
N GLN A 365 2.94 -8.00 10.85
CA GLN A 365 2.75 -8.53 9.50
C GLN A 365 4.08 -8.75 8.78
N ARG A 366 5.05 -7.86 8.98
CA ARG A 366 6.41 -8.04 8.45
C ARG A 366 7.11 -9.26 9.05
N ALA A 367 6.90 -9.54 10.34
CA ALA A 367 7.45 -10.73 10.99
C ALA A 367 6.83 -12.00 10.39
N VAL A 368 5.50 -12.05 10.26
CA VAL A 368 4.76 -13.16 9.62
C VAL A 368 5.29 -13.45 8.22
N VAL A 369 5.46 -12.41 7.41
CA VAL A 369 5.96 -12.54 6.04
C VAL A 369 7.44 -12.92 6.01
N THR A 370 8.23 -12.48 6.98
CA THR A 370 9.65 -12.87 7.06
C THR A 370 9.80 -14.36 7.38
N GLU A 371 8.90 -14.93 8.18
CA GLU A 371 8.86 -16.36 8.48
C GLU A 371 8.32 -17.19 7.30
N ALA A 372 7.29 -16.69 6.60
CA ALA A 372 6.63 -17.40 5.51
C ALA A 372 7.46 -17.46 4.20
N PHE A 373 8.38 -16.50 4.00
CA PHE A 373 9.16 -16.39 2.76
C PHE A 373 10.65 -16.71 2.99
N PRO A 374 11.32 -17.32 2.00
CA PRO A 374 12.74 -17.63 2.11
C PRO A 374 13.59 -16.36 2.17
N GLY A 375 14.72 -16.45 2.86
CA GLY A 375 15.84 -15.52 2.69
C GLY A 375 16.81 -15.98 1.59
N GLY A 376 17.93 -15.28 1.47
CA GLY A 376 19.03 -15.62 0.56
C GLY A 376 18.93 -14.94 -0.80
N ASP A 377 19.48 -15.61 -1.82
CA ASP A 377 19.74 -15.01 -3.12
C ASP A 377 18.67 -15.34 -4.17
N ALA A 378 17.53 -15.95 -3.81
CA ALA A 378 16.46 -16.27 -4.76
C ALA A 378 15.88 -15.01 -5.44
N VAL A 379 15.23 -15.17 -6.60
CA VAL A 379 14.57 -14.06 -7.31
C VAL A 379 13.48 -13.40 -6.46
N ALA A 380 12.85 -14.16 -5.57
CA ALA A 380 11.81 -13.68 -4.66
C ALA A 380 12.08 -14.15 -3.23
N THR A 381 12.07 -13.20 -2.29
CA THR A 381 12.39 -13.44 -0.88
C THR A 381 11.47 -12.66 0.06
N ALA A 382 11.70 -12.81 1.36
CA ALA A 382 11.11 -11.96 2.39
C ALA A 382 11.36 -10.45 2.17
N ALA A 383 12.37 -10.04 1.39
CA ALA A 383 12.61 -8.64 1.07
C ALA A 383 11.49 -8.06 0.18
N GLU A 384 11.20 -8.70 -0.95
CA GLU A 384 10.09 -8.33 -1.84
C GLU A 384 8.76 -8.37 -1.09
N ALA A 385 8.55 -9.42 -0.31
CA ALA A 385 7.30 -9.63 0.40
C ALA A 385 7.04 -8.53 1.45
N ARG A 386 8.05 -8.08 2.18
CA ARG A 386 7.95 -6.92 3.09
C ARG A 386 7.64 -5.61 2.35
N LEU A 387 8.28 -5.41 1.18
CA LEU A 387 8.02 -4.23 0.35
C LEU A 387 6.58 -4.23 -0.20
N ILE A 388 6.07 -5.39 -0.63
CA ILE A 388 4.68 -5.56 -1.06
C ILE A 388 3.71 -5.18 0.05
N VAL A 389 3.90 -5.69 1.28
CA VAL A 389 3.02 -5.38 2.42
C VAL A 389 3.00 -3.89 2.72
N ALA A 390 4.18 -3.25 2.80
CA ALA A 390 4.29 -1.82 3.08
C ALA A 390 3.63 -0.96 1.99
N LEU A 391 3.85 -1.27 0.71
CA LEU A 391 3.26 -0.53 -0.41
C LEU A 391 1.74 -0.71 -0.50
N ARG A 392 1.23 -1.94 -0.29
CA ARG A 392 -0.21 -2.20 -0.25
C ARG A 392 -0.88 -1.50 0.93
N HIS A 393 -0.21 -1.45 2.08
CA HIS A 393 -0.70 -0.70 3.23
C HIS A 393 -0.76 0.80 2.94
N CYS A 394 0.30 1.40 2.37
CA CYS A 394 0.24 2.81 1.94
C CYS A 394 -0.91 3.09 0.97
N ALA A 395 -1.15 2.19 0.00
CA ALA A 395 -2.25 2.33 -0.94
C ALA A 395 -3.60 2.34 -0.22
N ARG A 396 -3.80 1.47 0.79
CA ARG A 396 -5.01 1.48 1.65
C ARG A 396 -5.15 2.77 2.44
N VAL A 397 -4.05 3.31 2.97
CA VAL A 397 -4.05 4.61 3.67
C VAL A 397 -4.52 5.74 2.73
N CYS A 398 -4.01 5.77 1.49
CA CYS A 398 -4.38 6.76 0.48
C CYS A 398 -5.88 6.66 0.12
N SER A 399 -6.35 5.44 -0.18
CA SER A 399 -7.75 5.18 -0.52
C SER A 399 -8.70 5.49 0.65
N GLN A 400 -8.36 5.09 1.88
CA GLN A 400 -9.17 5.36 3.06
C GLN A 400 -9.20 6.85 3.41
N TRP A 401 -8.12 7.59 3.15
CA TRP A 401 -8.12 9.04 3.27
C TRP A 401 -9.12 9.69 2.31
N ASP A 402 -9.14 9.29 1.03
CA ASP A 402 -10.06 9.88 0.05
C ASP A 402 -11.52 9.59 0.43
N GLU A 403 -11.83 8.34 0.80
CA GLU A 403 -13.14 7.96 1.35
C GLU A 403 -13.52 8.78 2.60
N ALA A 404 -12.57 9.06 3.48
CA ALA A 404 -12.81 9.84 4.70
C ALA A 404 -13.06 11.34 4.40
N VAL A 405 -12.40 11.92 3.40
CA VAL A 405 -12.69 13.31 2.98
C VAL A 405 -14.07 13.39 2.32
N ASP A 406 -14.44 12.39 1.50
CA ASP A 406 -15.78 12.31 0.91
C ASP A 406 -16.86 12.08 1.99
N TYR A 407 -16.56 11.32 3.05
CA TYR A 407 -17.41 11.19 4.23
C TYR A 407 -17.66 12.55 4.89
N ILE A 408 -16.62 13.36 5.10
CA ILE A 408 -16.75 14.72 5.65
C ILE A 408 -17.61 15.61 4.76
N GLU A 409 -17.47 15.53 3.43
CA GLU A 409 -18.34 16.24 2.49
C GLU A 409 -19.80 15.79 2.64
N GLY A 410 -20.05 14.50 2.88
CA GLY A 410 -21.37 13.96 3.19
C GLY A 410 -22.00 14.56 4.45
N LEU A 411 -21.19 14.88 5.47
CA LEU A 411 -21.67 15.53 6.71
C LEU A 411 -22.19 16.96 6.48
N LEU A 412 -21.87 17.61 5.36
CA LEU A 412 -22.31 18.97 5.06
C LEU A 412 -23.73 19.05 4.48
N ARG A 413 -24.27 17.92 4.04
CA ARG A 413 -25.55 17.83 3.33
C ARG A 413 -26.69 17.27 4.19
N LYS A 414 -26.36 16.81 5.40
CA LYS A 414 -27.28 16.53 6.50
C LYS A 414 -27.52 17.84 7.26
#